data_AF-A0AAP9JHB6-F1
#
_entry.id   AF-A0AAP9JHB6-F1
#
_cell.length_a   1.000
_cell.length_b   1.000
_cell.length_c   1.000
_cell.angle_alpha   90.00
_cell.angle_beta   90.00
_cell.angle_gamma   90.00
#
_symmetry.space_group_name_H-M   'P 1'
#
loop_
_entity.id
_entity.type
_entity.pdbx_description
1 polymer ?
#
loop_
_entity_poly.entity_id
_entity_poly.type
_entity_poly.pdbx_seq_one_letter_code
_entity_poly.pdbx_strand_id
1 'polypeptide(L)'
;MKKTPSTSFQRLKIAGIKQTGNCFKFGYLVLQNKARTTLRMKIHHKIKHLHHVLILDEEVPLGTIPQSIKRNLEAAQYAYPLAEQTLWRNQEIRNLIKEHFDDDVLYSYDILAPYSYKADLAKFVILYVFGGLYIDLGVQIAREWNIPNEKGIAACRDVSFTSPSWSAIQTGLLWSLPKRREFEIAIQYIVENCKSKYYGENPLYPTGPVVLGRAFIAALAEKGQDATADDQYVGSCRSVTPDSPMLNVSYVSKGGEVIAFRNKLIGGDLLHLGVTGSNNYNKIWEERAVYGEKIREWNSNDCLIRTDFPVFKNEFGITAPADFDGILSYGPYTSLNAGAYKLRIELEPGTTFRKIEVDITAEFQRELIKSYVFFPTDISNDDSITMLIEVNKPKEKVEFVIRTETGFQGTIKKFELEPILFQKWLFSDPAIKTEIGFIKDGGISTRPWTKGRLTYGPYASLQKGCYKLRTKFSPETRFTNAVIQIAAGKEHKTRQTLKLKPIDMKRGCIETFFTLDQNEENVEFRLCVNRLFMGKFLSYEILSQ
;
A
#
# COMPACT_ATOMS: atom_id res chain seq x y z
N MET A 1 -46.45 10.56 -65.92
CA MET A 1 -47.12 11.88 -66.04
C MET A 1 -46.39 12.89 -65.15
N LYS A 2 -46.06 14.06 -65.70
CA LYS A 2 -45.92 15.44 -65.12
C LYS A 2 -45.71 15.58 -63.60
N LYS A 3 -44.92 16.50 -63.02
CA LYS A 3 -44.07 17.65 -63.44
C LYS A 3 -43.36 18.14 -62.15
N THR A 4 -42.15 18.68 -62.29
CA THR A 4 -41.40 19.53 -61.33
C THR A 4 -42.05 20.91 -61.09
N PRO A 5 -41.68 21.70 -60.06
CA PRO A 5 -40.49 22.60 -60.06
C PRO A 5 -39.76 22.67 -58.68
N SER A 6 -38.48 23.01 -58.48
CA SER A 6 -37.39 23.79 -59.11
C SER A 6 -37.00 25.01 -58.24
N THR A 7 -35.68 25.20 -58.05
CA THR A 7 -34.92 26.46 -57.86
C THR A 7 -33.44 26.05 -57.62
N SER A 8 -32.60 25.97 -58.65
CA SER A 8 -31.88 27.01 -59.42
C SER A 8 -30.46 27.29 -58.88
N PHE A 9 -29.48 26.65 -59.52
CA PHE A 9 -28.07 27.04 -59.56
C PHE A 9 -27.85 28.09 -60.66
N GLN A 10 -26.99 29.09 -60.42
CA GLN A 10 -26.37 29.89 -61.48
C GLN A 10 -24.84 29.84 -61.38
N ARG A 11 -24.23 29.44 -62.50
CA ARG A 11 -22.79 29.49 -62.81
C ARG A 11 -22.40 30.89 -63.24
N LEU A 12 -21.18 31.31 -62.92
CA LEU A 12 -20.49 32.41 -63.59
C LEU A 12 -19.17 31.94 -64.23
N LYS A 13 -18.94 32.46 -65.43
CA LYS A 13 -18.02 32.00 -66.48
C LYS A 13 -16.56 32.36 -66.19
N ILE A 14 -15.68 31.47 -66.65
CA ILE A 14 -14.22 31.67 -66.79
C ILE A 14 -13.96 32.57 -68.01
N ALA A 15 -13.08 33.56 -67.87
CA ALA A 15 -12.57 34.39 -68.95
C ALA A 15 -11.04 34.35 -69.03
N GLY A 16 -10.53 33.96 -70.20
CA GLY A 16 -9.33 34.48 -70.88
C GLY A 16 -8.00 34.53 -70.14
N ILE A 17 -7.12 33.56 -70.40
CA ILE A 17 -5.67 33.65 -70.18
C ILE A 17 -5.02 34.37 -71.38
N LYS A 18 -4.33 35.49 -71.13
CA LYS A 18 -3.27 36.02 -72.00
C LYS A 18 -1.93 35.86 -71.28
N GLN A 19 -1.03 35.06 -71.86
CA GLN A 19 0.38 34.99 -71.47
C GLN A 19 1.09 36.29 -71.85
N THR A 20 1.79 36.91 -70.90
CA THR A 20 3.04 37.65 -71.17
C THR A 20 3.99 37.44 -69.98
N GLY A 21 5.24 37.13 -70.30
CA GLY A 21 6.25 36.68 -69.35
C GLY A 21 6.85 37.81 -68.52
N ASN A 22 6.97 37.56 -67.21
CA ASN A 22 8.04 38.07 -66.34
C ASN A 22 7.85 37.48 -64.93
N CYS A 23 8.24 36.21 -64.73
CA CYS A 23 8.18 35.57 -63.40
C CYS A 23 9.50 34.91 -62.95
N PHE A 24 10.62 35.20 -63.62
CA PHE A 24 11.90 34.55 -63.32
C PHE A 24 12.92 35.40 -62.53
N LYS A 25 12.53 36.55 -61.96
CA LYS A 25 13.43 37.38 -61.13
C LYS A 25 13.00 37.59 -59.67
N PHE A 26 11.83 37.13 -59.25
CA PHE A 26 11.40 37.23 -57.83
C PHE A 26 11.65 35.95 -57.01
N GLY A 27 11.89 34.80 -57.66
CA GLY A 27 12.14 33.53 -56.97
C GLY A 27 13.52 33.41 -56.31
N TYR A 28 14.52 34.15 -56.79
CA TYR A 28 15.90 34.00 -56.29
C TYR A 28 16.20 34.83 -55.03
N LEU A 29 15.46 35.94 -54.80
CA LEU A 29 15.66 36.78 -53.61
C LEU A 29 14.92 36.27 -52.36
N VAL A 30 13.79 35.56 -52.53
CA VAL A 30 13.04 34.96 -51.42
C VAL A 30 13.71 33.66 -50.92
N LEU A 31 14.45 32.96 -51.78
CA LEU A 31 15.23 31.78 -51.40
C LEU A 31 16.54 32.14 -50.68
N GLN A 32 17.15 33.30 -50.96
CA GLN A 32 18.35 33.74 -50.24
C GLN A 32 18.07 34.37 -48.87
N ASN A 33 16.88 34.94 -48.64
CA ASN A 33 16.50 35.44 -47.31
C ASN A 33 15.92 34.36 -46.37
N LYS A 34 15.48 33.20 -46.87
CA LYS A 34 15.15 32.01 -46.04
C LYS A 34 16.37 31.13 -45.72
N ALA A 35 17.42 31.18 -46.54
CA ALA A 35 18.69 30.50 -46.30
C ALA A 35 19.62 31.23 -45.30
N ARG A 36 19.21 32.39 -44.79
CA ARG A 36 19.81 33.09 -43.63
C ARG A 36 18.98 32.93 -42.35
N THR A 37 18.16 31.88 -42.26
CA THR A 37 17.76 31.38 -40.94
C THR A 37 18.99 30.66 -40.39
N THR A 38 19.73 31.37 -39.53
CA THR A 38 20.86 30.86 -38.75
C THR A 38 20.64 29.38 -38.45
N LEU A 39 21.52 28.51 -38.96
CA LEU A 39 21.71 27.18 -38.40
C LEU A 39 22.17 27.41 -36.96
N ARG A 40 21.24 27.73 -36.06
CA ARG A 40 21.49 27.72 -34.62
C ARG A 40 21.83 26.26 -34.37
N MET A 41 23.12 25.97 -34.17
CA MET A 41 23.54 24.70 -33.62
C MET A 41 22.62 24.46 -32.42
N LYS A 42 21.82 23.40 -32.45
CA LYS A 42 20.95 23.06 -31.32
C LYS A 42 21.90 22.71 -30.18
N ILE A 43 22.08 23.65 -29.26
CA ILE A 43 22.91 23.44 -28.09
C ILE A 43 22.03 22.73 -27.08
N HIS A 44 22.48 21.54 -26.67
CA HIS A 44 21.80 20.72 -25.68
C HIS A 44 22.58 20.75 -24.37
N HIS A 45 21.87 20.54 -23.27
CA HIS A 45 22.48 20.46 -21.95
C HIS A 45 23.50 19.32 -21.91
N LYS A 46 24.62 19.58 -21.22
CA LYS A 46 25.59 18.53 -20.88
C LYS A 46 25.26 18.02 -19.48
N ILE A 47 24.93 16.74 -19.40
CA ILE A 47 24.57 16.09 -18.13
C ILE A 47 25.87 15.84 -17.34
N LYS A 48 25.94 16.39 -16.13
CA LYS A 48 27.11 16.33 -15.25
C LYS A 48 26.96 15.33 -14.11
N HIS A 49 25.73 15.04 -13.70
CA HIS A 49 25.43 14.15 -12.58
C HIS A 49 24.38 13.12 -13.01
N LEU A 50 24.66 11.86 -12.69
CA LEU A 50 23.74 10.73 -12.81
C LEU A 50 23.37 10.26 -11.40
N HIS A 51 22.08 10.13 -11.13
CA HIS A 51 21.57 9.75 -9.83
C HIS A 51 20.72 8.48 -9.92
N HIS A 52 20.96 7.59 -8.96
CA HIS A 52 20.21 6.35 -8.77
C HIS A 52 19.89 6.20 -7.28
N VAL A 53 18.78 5.55 -6.95
CA VAL A 53 18.39 5.30 -5.55
C VAL A 53 18.22 3.80 -5.31
N LEU A 54 18.82 3.28 -4.23
CA LEU A 54 18.63 1.91 -3.76
C LEU A 54 18.41 1.89 -2.24
N ILE A 55 17.17 1.61 -1.84
CA ILE A 55 16.72 1.50 -0.45
C ILE A 55 16.40 0.03 -0.16
N LEU A 56 16.97 -0.50 0.93
CA LEU A 56 16.84 -1.88 1.40
C LEU A 56 16.75 -1.91 2.93
N ASP A 57 16.27 -3.03 3.49
CA ASP A 57 16.15 -3.25 4.94
C ASP A 57 17.49 -3.18 5.69
N GLU A 58 18.57 -3.67 5.06
CA GLU A 58 19.93 -3.70 5.61
C GLU A 58 20.92 -3.10 4.61
N GLU A 59 22.05 -2.57 5.10
CA GLU A 59 23.16 -2.14 4.25
C GLU A 59 23.83 -3.36 3.60
N VAL A 60 23.25 -3.81 2.49
CA VAL A 60 23.83 -4.86 1.66
C VAL A 60 25.14 -4.32 1.06
N PRO A 61 26.29 -5.02 1.22
CA PRO A 61 27.56 -4.60 0.63
C PRO A 61 27.44 -4.36 -0.88
N LEU A 62 28.17 -3.37 -1.40
CA LEU A 62 28.16 -3.01 -2.83
C LEU A 62 28.46 -4.18 -3.79
N GLY A 63 29.18 -5.20 -3.31
CA GLY A 63 29.50 -6.42 -4.07
C GLY A 63 28.31 -7.34 -4.40
N THR A 64 27.11 -7.03 -3.91
CA THR A 64 25.90 -7.86 -4.02
C THR A 64 24.83 -7.26 -4.95
N ILE A 65 25.14 -6.19 -5.69
CA ILE A 65 24.21 -5.61 -6.66
C ILE A 65 23.97 -6.60 -7.83
N PRO A 66 22.70 -6.92 -8.17
CA PRO A 66 22.39 -7.83 -9.27
C PRO A 66 22.97 -7.38 -10.61
N GLN A 67 23.36 -8.36 -11.44
CA GLN A 67 23.98 -8.11 -12.75
C GLN A 67 23.09 -7.29 -13.70
N SER A 68 21.77 -7.42 -13.60
CA SER A 68 20.78 -6.63 -14.34
C SER A 68 20.90 -5.13 -14.04
N ILE A 69 21.01 -4.78 -12.76
CA ILE A 69 21.20 -3.40 -12.29
C ILE A 69 22.58 -2.90 -12.68
N LYS A 70 23.63 -3.71 -12.50
CA LYS A 70 24.99 -3.37 -12.92
C LYS A 70 25.06 -2.98 -14.40
N ARG A 71 24.42 -3.76 -15.28
CA ARG A 71 24.32 -3.45 -16.72
C ARG A 71 23.62 -2.12 -16.99
N ASN A 72 22.57 -1.78 -16.25
CA ASN A 72 21.87 -0.52 -16.41
C ASN A 72 22.72 0.68 -15.95
N LEU A 73 23.45 0.53 -14.84
CA LEU A 73 24.39 1.55 -14.36
C LEU A 73 25.53 1.77 -15.37
N GLU A 74 26.12 0.69 -15.90
CA GLU A 74 27.16 0.73 -16.93
C GLU A 74 26.64 1.36 -18.24
N ALA A 75 25.41 1.05 -18.65
CA ALA A 75 24.79 1.65 -19.84
C ALA A 75 24.57 3.17 -19.67
N ALA A 76 24.17 3.60 -18.47
CA ALA A 76 24.06 5.03 -18.16
C ALA A 76 25.43 5.73 -18.20
N GLN A 77 26.46 5.14 -17.58
CA GLN A 77 27.82 5.70 -17.61
C GLN A 77 28.40 5.73 -19.03
N TYR A 78 28.13 4.71 -19.84
CA TYR A 78 28.54 4.67 -21.24
C TYR A 78 27.88 5.78 -22.07
N ALA A 79 26.60 6.05 -21.84
CA ALA A 79 25.90 7.14 -22.51
C ALA A 79 26.37 8.53 -22.03
N TYR A 80 26.85 8.66 -20.80
CA TYR A 80 27.33 9.93 -20.24
C TYR A 80 28.71 9.77 -19.57
N PRO A 81 29.78 9.57 -20.35
CA PRO A 81 31.09 9.16 -19.83
C PRO A 81 31.78 10.21 -18.94
N LEU A 82 31.36 11.48 -19.06
CA LEU A 82 31.90 12.59 -18.28
C LEU A 82 31.05 12.95 -17.05
N ALA A 83 29.90 12.29 -16.88
CA ALA A 83 29.04 12.53 -15.73
C ALA A 83 29.52 11.75 -14.51
N GLU A 84 29.41 12.37 -13.34
CA GLU A 84 29.60 11.71 -12.06
C GLU A 84 28.36 10.87 -11.72
N GLN A 85 28.56 9.59 -11.40
CA GLN A 85 27.46 8.66 -11.11
C GLN A 85 27.40 8.34 -9.61
N THR A 86 26.23 8.58 -9.01
CA THR A 86 25.97 8.35 -7.58
C THR A 86 24.82 7.37 -7.39
N LEU A 87 25.02 6.37 -6.54
CA LEU A 87 23.99 5.44 -6.07
C LEU A 87 23.67 5.74 -4.61
N TRP A 88 22.59 6.51 -4.40
CA TRP A 88 22.15 6.97 -3.10
C TRP A 88 21.50 5.85 -2.27
N ARG A 89 21.92 5.74 -1.01
CA ARG A 89 21.41 4.80 -0.01
C ARG A 89 20.51 5.48 1.00
N ASN A 90 19.76 4.67 1.73
CA ASN A 90 18.75 5.13 2.68
C ASN A 90 19.29 6.17 3.68
N GLN A 91 20.45 5.90 4.31
CA GLN A 91 21.04 6.80 5.30
C GLN A 91 21.60 8.10 4.67
N GLU A 92 22.19 8.00 3.48
CA GLU A 92 22.71 9.16 2.74
C GLU A 92 21.57 10.10 2.34
N ILE A 93 20.46 9.56 1.86
CA ILE A 93 19.25 10.31 1.51
C ILE A 93 18.67 10.98 2.75
N ARG A 94 18.55 10.24 3.86
CA ARG A 94 18.02 10.78 5.11
C ARG A 94 18.88 11.94 5.64
N ASN A 95 20.22 11.82 5.55
CA ASN A 95 21.15 12.89 5.92
C ASN A 95 21.02 14.10 5.00
N LEU A 96 20.92 13.89 3.68
CA LEU A 96 20.72 14.96 2.71
C LEU A 96 19.43 15.76 2.99
N ILE A 97 18.33 15.06 3.29
CA ILE A 97 17.06 15.71 3.65
C ILE A 97 17.25 16.56 4.91
N LYS A 98 17.88 16.01 5.95
CA LYS A 98 18.15 16.71 7.22
C LYS A 98 19.04 17.96 7.03
N GLU A 99 19.94 17.95 6.06
CA GLU A 99 20.84 19.08 5.78
C GLU A 99 20.16 20.22 5.01
N HIS A 100 19.23 19.90 4.11
CA HIS A 100 18.68 20.87 3.15
C HIS A 100 17.20 21.23 3.33
N PHE A 101 16.45 20.45 4.10
CA PHE A 101 15.00 20.59 4.27
C PHE A 101 14.61 20.62 5.75
N ASP A 102 13.36 21.00 6.02
CA ASP A 102 12.81 21.03 7.37
C ASP A 102 12.45 19.63 7.90
N ASP A 103 12.08 19.60 9.18
CA ASP A 103 11.71 18.36 9.87
C ASP A 103 10.46 17.69 9.27
N ASP A 104 9.60 18.43 8.57
CA ASP A 104 8.39 17.88 7.94
C ASP A 104 8.75 16.97 6.76
N VAL A 105 9.73 17.34 5.93
CA VAL A 105 10.22 16.48 4.85
C VAL A 105 10.94 15.25 5.41
N LEU A 106 11.74 15.42 6.47
CA LEU A 106 12.42 14.31 7.13
C LEU A 106 11.42 13.33 7.76
N TYR A 107 10.41 13.84 8.47
CA TYR A 107 9.32 13.05 9.02
C TYR A 107 8.59 12.27 7.93
N SER A 108 8.23 12.95 6.84
CA SER A 108 7.56 12.33 5.69
C SER A 108 8.39 11.20 5.09
N TYR A 109 9.70 11.40 4.95
CA TYR A 109 10.61 10.33 4.50
C TYR A 109 10.61 9.15 5.47
N ASP A 110 10.70 9.40 6.79
CA ASP A 110 10.79 8.36 7.80
C ASP A 110 9.50 7.52 7.91
N ILE A 111 8.30 8.14 7.85
CA ILE A 111 7.03 7.41 8.01
C ILE A 111 6.62 6.56 6.80
N LEU A 112 7.08 6.90 5.60
CA LEU A 112 6.75 6.14 4.38
C LEU A 112 7.32 4.73 4.49
N ALA A 113 6.48 3.72 4.63
CA ALA A 113 6.88 2.32 4.71
C ALA A 113 7.36 1.75 3.35
N PRO A 114 6.70 2.06 2.20
CA PRO A 114 7.16 1.54 0.91
C PRO A 114 8.47 2.17 0.45
N TYR A 115 9.44 1.35 0.03
CA TYR A 115 10.75 1.81 -0.42
C TYR A 115 10.68 2.57 -1.74
N SER A 116 9.73 2.23 -2.61
CA SER A 116 9.46 3.03 -3.82
C SER A 116 8.96 4.43 -3.48
N TYR A 117 8.15 4.59 -2.43
CA TYR A 117 7.62 5.90 -2.03
C TYR A 117 8.71 6.77 -1.41
N LYS A 118 9.55 6.17 -0.54
CA LYS A 118 10.79 6.82 -0.07
C LYS A 118 11.67 7.23 -1.26
N ALA A 119 11.83 6.37 -2.26
CA ALA A 119 12.63 6.66 -3.44
C ALA A 119 12.05 7.79 -4.32
N ASP A 120 10.72 7.88 -4.44
CA ASP A 120 10.05 8.99 -5.13
C ASP A 120 10.29 10.33 -4.42
N LEU A 121 10.20 10.39 -3.09
CA LEU A 121 10.58 11.60 -2.36
C LEU A 121 12.08 11.90 -2.52
N ALA A 122 12.93 10.88 -2.39
CA ALA A 122 14.38 11.00 -2.50
C ALA A 122 14.82 11.60 -3.83
N LYS A 123 14.31 11.09 -4.96
CA LYS A 123 14.71 11.59 -6.28
C LYS A 123 14.27 13.04 -6.51
N PHE A 124 13.13 13.46 -5.97
CA PHE A 124 12.71 14.87 -6.06
C PHE A 124 13.61 15.78 -5.22
N VAL A 125 13.97 15.34 -4.01
CA VAL A 125 14.95 16.02 -3.16
C VAL A 125 16.32 16.13 -3.85
N ILE A 126 16.85 15.02 -4.36
CA ILE A 126 18.15 14.97 -5.03
C ILE A 126 18.17 15.91 -6.25
N LEU A 127 17.16 15.83 -7.12
CA LEU A 127 17.08 16.68 -8.31
C LEU A 127 16.85 18.15 -7.94
N TYR A 128 16.13 18.45 -6.85
CA TYR A 128 15.98 19.82 -6.37
C TYR A 128 17.31 20.40 -5.88
N VAL A 129 18.11 19.62 -5.15
CA VAL A 129 19.41 20.09 -4.60
C VAL A 129 20.48 20.17 -5.70
N PHE A 130 20.66 19.11 -6.47
CA PHE A 130 21.81 18.95 -7.37
C PHE A 130 21.47 19.15 -8.86
N GLY A 131 20.20 19.03 -9.24
CA GLY A 131 19.83 18.87 -10.66
C GLY A 131 20.34 17.55 -11.22
N GLY A 132 20.63 17.50 -12.53
CA GLY A 132 21.19 16.32 -13.18
C GLY A 132 20.13 15.36 -13.72
N LEU A 133 20.55 14.13 -14.04
CA LEU A 133 19.70 13.07 -14.59
C LEU A 133 19.50 11.97 -13.55
N TYR A 134 18.26 11.74 -13.15
CA TYR A 134 17.86 10.59 -12.36
C TYR A 134 17.40 9.43 -13.25
N ILE A 135 17.84 8.21 -12.93
CA ILE A 135 17.51 6.99 -13.66
C ILE A 135 17.18 5.88 -12.66
N ASP A 136 15.96 5.35 -12.71
CA ASP A 136 15.56 4.17 -11.94
C ASP A 136 16.45 2.95 -12.28
N LEU A 137 16.72 2.10 -11.29
CA LEU A 137 17.57 0.91 -11.47
C LEU A 137 17.03 -0.09 -12.50
N GLY A 138 15.73 -0.04 -12.80
CA GLY A 138 15.07 -0.84 -13.83
C GLY A 138 14.99 -0.18 -15.21
N VAL A 139 15.64 0.96 -15.42
CA VAL A 139 15.66 1.69 -16.68
C VAL A 139 17.02 1.56 -17.34
N GLN A 140 17.03 1.11 -18.60
CA GLN A 140 18.22 1.01 -19.42
C GLN A 140 18.27 2.18 -20.39
N ILE A 141 19.30 3.01 -20.27
CA ILE A 141 19.56 4.10 -21.22
C ILE A 141 20.00 3.51 -22.57
N ALA A 142 19.35 3.98 -23.64
CA ALA A 142 19.66 3.58 -25.01
C ALA A 142 20.57 4.60 -25.72
N ARG A 143 20.47 5.89 -25.35
CA ARG A 143 21.26 6.99 -25.92
C ARG A 143 21.21 8.23 -25.02
N GLU A 144 22.08 9.21 -25.31
CA GLU A 144 22.00 10.54 -24.72
C GLU A 144 20.62 11.18 -24.97
N TRP A 145 20.10 11.87 -23.95
CA TRP A 145 18.88 12.66 -24.05
C TRP A 145 19.25 14.08 -24.48
N ASN A 146 18.98 14.41 -25.74
CA ASN A 146 19.22 15.73 -26.32
C ASN A 146 18.21 16.77 -25.81
N ILE A 147 18.44 17.30 -24.60
CA ILE A 147 17.56 18.28 -23.97
C ILE A 147 18.01 19.70 -24.38
N PRO A 148 17.16 20.51 -25.03
CA PRO A 148 17.53 21.87 -25.46
C PRO A 148 17.91 22.79 -24.29
N ASN A 149 18.90 23.65 -24.48
CA ASN A 149 19.43 24.53 -23.42
C ASN A 149 18.40 25.49 -22.80
N GLU A 150 17.37 25.87 -23.56
CA GLU A 150 16.28 26.72 -23.07
C GLU A 150 15.31 26.01 -22.12
N LYS A 151 15.44 24.69 -21.96
CA LYS A 151 14.57 23.88 -21.10
C LYS A 151 15.22 23.67 -19.74
N GLY A 152 14.45 23.86 -18.68
CA GLY A 152 14.93 23.75 -17.29
C GLY A 152 14.65 22.39 -16.65
N ILE A 153 13.76 21.59 -17.25
CA ILE A 153 13.35 20.27 -16.77
C ILE A 153 12.89 19.39 -17.94
N ALA A 154 13.12 18.09 -17.85
CA ALA A 154 12.67 17.10 -18.83
C ALA A 154 12.14 15.83 -18.15
N ALA A 155 11.04 15.31 -18.69
CA ALA A 155 10.37 14.12 -18.19
C ALA A 155 9.56 13.45 -19.31
N CYS A 156 8.91 12.32 -19.00
CA CYS A 156 8.00 11.64 -19.92
C CYS A 156 6.63 11.44 -19.27
N ARG A 157 5.54 11.70 -20.00
CA ARG A 157 4.20 11.27 -19.56
C ARG A 157 4.14 9.75 -19.42
N ASP A 158 3.45 9.27 -18.40
CA ASP A 158 3.24 7.84 -18.19
C ASP A 158 2.26 7.28 -19.25
N VAL A 159 2.20 5.96 -19.34
CA VAL A 159 1.22 5.25 -20.17
C VAL A 159 -0.11 5.07 -19.42
N SER A 160 -1.22 5.19 -20.15
CA SER A 160 -2.57 5.26 -19.57
C SER A 160 -3.01 4.01 -18.82
N PHE A 161 -2.41 2.85 -19.10
CA PHE A 161 -2.72 1.61 -18.37
C PHE A 161 -1.98 1.48 -17.03
N THR A 162 -0.87 2.22 -16.81
CA THR A 162 -0.24 2.30 -15.49
C THR A 162 -0.92 3.33 -14.61
N SER A 163 -1.26 4.49 -15.18
CA SER A 163 -1.96 5.55 -14.46
C SER A 163 -3.15 6.07 -15.28
N PRO A 164 -4.38 6.03 -14.74
CA PRO A 164 -5.54 6.58 -15.42
C PRO A 164 -5.50 8.12 -15.49
N SER A 165 -4.59 8.78 -14.77
CA SER A 165 -4.43 10.23 -14.82
C SER A 165 -3.68 10.65 -16.08
N TRP A 166 -4.32 11.44 -16.93
CA TRP A 166 -3.72 11.99 -18.16
C TRP A 166 -2.50 12.90 -17.90
N SER A 167 -2.39 13.44 -16.68
CA SER A 167 -1.29 14.31 -16.26
C SER A 167 -0.10 13.55 -15.69
N ALA A 168 -0.20 12.23 -15.49
CA ALA A 168 0.84 11.45 -14.83
C ALA A 168 2.19 11.56 -15.55
N ILE A 169 3.23 11.89 -14.79
CA ILE A 169 4.62 11.97 -15.27
C ILE A 169 5.40 10.81 -14.67
N GLN A 170 6.05 10.03 -15.53
CA GLN A 170 6.80 8.86 -15.10
C GLN A 170 8.04 9.30 -14.26
N THR A 171 8.25 8.68 -13.09
CA THR A 171 9.24 9.08 -12.08
C THR A 171 10.63 8.42 -12.18
N GLY A 172 10.83 7.55 -13.16
CA GLY A 172 11.98 6.68 -13.35
C GLY A 172 13.01 7.17 -14.36
N LEU A 173 12.71 8.23 -15.12
CA LEU A 173 13.70 8.97 -15.92
C LEU A 173 13.36 10.46 -15.92
N LEU A 174 14.16 11.24 -15.20
CA LEU A 174 13.90 12.66 -14.95
C LEU A 174 15.20 13.45 -15.07
N TRP A 175 15.16 14.61 -15.74
CA TRP A 175 16.30 15.53 -15.77
C TRP A 175 15.90 16.93 -15.36
N SER A 176 16.79 17.66 -14.70
CA SER A 176 16.54 19.07 -14.35
C SER A 176 17.81 19.88 -14.08
N LEU A 177 17.66 21.20 -14.12
CA LEU A 177 18.51 22.12 -13.37
C LEU A 177 18.17 22.03 -11.86
N PRO A 178 19.06 22.45 -10.93
CA PRO A 178 18.70 22.52 -9.53
C PRO A 178 17.62 23.58 -9.24
N LYS A 179 16.96 23.46 -8.08
CA LYS A 179 15.95 24.37 -7.53
C LYS A 179 14.71 24.56 -8.40
N ARG A 180 14.27 23.50 -9.07
CA ARG A 180 13.05 23.50 -9.89
C ARG A 180 11.80 23.52 -9.04
N ARG A 181 10.90 24.44 -9.39
CA ARG A 181 9.60 24.61 -8.74
C ARG A 181 8.73 23.35 -8.81
N GLU A 182 8.85 22.58 -9.89
CA GLU A 182 8.16 21.30 -10.06
C GLU A 182 8.49 20.31 -8.93
N PHE A 183 9.75 20.20 -8.50
CA PHE A 183 10.13 19.28 -7.43
C PHE A 183 9.79 19.84 -6.06
N GLU A 184 9.91 21.14 -5.84
CA GLU A 184 9.48 21.78 -4.60
C GLU A 184 8.00 21.50 -4.30
N ILE A 185 7.12 21.71 -5.29
CA ILE A 185 5.69 21.44 -5.17
C ILE A 185 5.45 19.93 -4.98
N ALA A 186 6.16 19.06 -5.69
CA ALA A 186 6.00 17.61 -5.54
C ALA A 186 6.37 17.15 -4.11
N ILE A 187 7.47 17.67 -3.55
CA ILE A 187 7.89 17.41 -2.17
C ILE A 187 6.80 17.88 -1.19
N GLN A 188 6.28 19.10 -1.36
CA GLN A 188 5.20 19.63 -0.52
C GLN A 188 3.93 18.78 -0.59
N TYR A 189 3.52 18.33 -1.77
CA TYR A 189 2.38 17.41 -1.91
C TYR A 189 2.60 16.07 -1.21
N ILE A 190 3.82 15.52 -1.25
CA ILE A 190 4.14 14.29 -0.49
C ILE A 190 4.04 14.54 1.00
N VAL A 191 4.56 15.68 1.48
CA VAL A 191 4.45 16.07 2.91
C VAL A 191 3.00 16.16 3.34
N GLU A 192 2.14 16.81 2.56
CA GLU A 192 0.71 16.92 2.89
C GLU A 192 0.00 15.56 2.82
N ASN A 193 0.36 14.70 1.87
CA ASN A 193 -0.15 13.33 1.82
C ASN A 193 0.29 12.51 3.04
N CYS A 194 1.52 12.71 3.53
CA CYS A 194 2.04 12.08 4.75
C CYS A 194 1.29 12.56 6.01
N LYS A 195 1.08 13.87 6.14
CA LYS A 195 0.32 14.48 7.26
C LYS A 195 -1.13 13.99 7.30
N SER A 196 -1.77 13.88 6.15
CA SER A 196 -3.17 13.46 6.02
C SER A 196 -3.36 11.94 5.84
N LYS A 197 -2.27 11.17 5.76
CA LYS A 197 -2.27 9.73 5.45
C LYS A 197 -3.07 9.38 4.18
N TYR A 198 -2.85 10.14 3.11
CA TYR A 198 -3.64 10.05 1.87
C TYR A 198 -3.29 8.81 1.02
N TYR A 199 -4.28 7.98 0.68
CA TYR A 199 -4.08 6.78 -0.18
C TYR A 199 -4.40 6.99 -1.65
N GLY A 200 -5.42 7.79 -1.97
CA GLY A 200 -5.96 7.96 -3.32
C GLY A 200 -6.60 6.70 -3.91
N GLU A 201 -6.82 6.73 -5.23
CA GLU A 201 -7.54 5.66 -5.96
C GLU A 201 -6.68 4.43 -6.29
N ASN A 202 -5.36 4.61 -6.32
CA ASN A 202 -4.43 3.51 -6.57
C ASN A 202 -3.05 3.80 -5.95
N PRO A 203 -2.15 2.80 -5.92
CA PRO A 203 -0.83 2.94 -5.28
C PRO A 203 0.13 3.98 -5.90
N LEU A 204 -0.25 4.71 -6.96
CA LEU A 204 0.59 5.75 -7.57
C LEU A 204 0.26 7.17 -7.08
N TYR A 205 -0.81 7.31 -6.29
CA TYR A 205 -1.30 8.60 -5.79
C TYR A 205 -0.50 9.20 -4.62
N PRO A 206 0.05 8.41 -3.67
CA PRO A 206 0.73 8.99 -2.50
C PRO A 206 1.99 9.79 -2.84
N THR A 207 2.86 9.27 -3.71
CA THR A 207 4.17 9.89 -4.01
C THR A 207 4.57 9.85 -5.48
N GLY A 208 3.88 9.06 -6.29
CA GLY A 208 4.36 8.61 -7.59
C GLY A 208 3.98 9.53 -8.77
N PRO A 209 3.77 8.94 -9.96
CA PRO A 209 3.53 9.70 -11.20
C PRO A 209 2.41 10.72 -11.16
N VAL A 210 1.37 10.49 -10.37
CA VAL A 210 0.22 11.40 -10.26
C VAL A 210 0.62 12.69 -9.51
N VAL A 211 1.38 12.56 -8.42
CA VAL A 211 1.90 13.72 -7.66
C VAL A 211 2.81 14.56 -8.52
N LEU A 212 3.77 13.90 -9.19
CA LEU A 212 4.71 14.61 -10.07
C LEU A 212 3.99 15.32 -11.22
N GLY A 213 3.00 14.66 -11.84
CA GLY A 213 2.18 15.25 -12.87
C GLY A 213 1.43 16.51 -12.43
N ARG A 214 0.81 16.46 -11.24
CA ARG A 214 0.14 17.62 -10.63
C ARG A 214 1.13 18.75 -10.36
N ALA A 215 2.34 18.43 -9.89
CA ALA A 215 3.36 19.41 -9.60
C ALA A 215 3.90 20.11 -10.87
N PHE A 216 4.09 19.37 -11.97
CA PHE A 216 4.45 19.95 -13.27
C PHE A 216 3.39 20.93 -13.77
N ILE A 217 2.10 20.56 -13.67
CA ILE A 217 0.99 21.43 -14.06
C ILE A 217 0.93 22.67 -13.17
N ALA A 218 1.05 22.52 -11.85
CA ALA A 218 1.00 23.63 -10.91
C ALA A 218 2.13 24.63 -11.17
N ALA A 219 3.36 24.16 -11.34
CA ALA A 219 4.51 25.01 -11.64
C ALA A 219 4.35 25.74 -13.00
N LEU A 220 3.79 25.07 -14.01
CA LEU A 220 3.50 25.72 -15.30
C LEU A 220 2.41 26.78 -15.15
N ALA A 221 1.34 26.49 -14.39
CA ALA A 221 0.26 27.43 -14.15
C ALA A 221 0.74 28.70 -13.42
N GLU A 222 1.67 28.58 -12.46
CA GLU A 222 2.30 29.70 -11.77
C GLU A 222 3.09 30.63 -12.71
N LYS A 223 3.67 30.08 -13.79
CA LYS A 223 4.43 30.86 -14.80
C LYS A 223 3.54 31.53 -15.85
N GLY A 224 2.26 31.15 -15.92
CA GLY A 224 1.32 31.60 -16.95
C GLY A 224 1.32 30.74 -18.21
N GLN A 225 0.41 31.04 -19.15
CA GLN A 225 0.13 30.22 -20.34
C GLN A 225 0.85 30.70 -21.62
N ASP A 226 1.85 31.56 -21.50
CA ASP A 226 2.62 32.04 -22.65
C ASP A 226 3.57 30.94 -23.18
N ALA A 227 3.76 30.86 -24.50
CA ALA A 227 4.66 29.87 -25.11
C ALA A 227 6.13 30.00 -24.65
N THR A 228 6.52 31.19 -24.20
CA THR A 228 7.84 31.47 -23.62
C THR A 228 7.95 31.07 -22.15
N ALA A 229 6.82 30.86 -21.47
CA ALA A 229 6.76 30.40 -20.08
C ALA A 229 6.96 28.87 -19.96
N ASP A 230 6.69 28.11 -21.03
CA ASP A 230 6.94 26.66 -21.07
C ASP A 230 8.44 26.36 -21.25
N ASP A 231 9.15 26.18 -20.14
CA ASP A 231 10.51 25.66 -20.10
C ASP A 231 10.57 24.14 -19.79
N GLN A 232 9.45 23.43 -19.92
CA GLN A 232 9.36 21.98 -19.69
C GLN A 232 9.55 21.20 -21.00
N TYR A 233 10.39 20.17 -20.96
CA TYR A 233 10.66 19.26 -22.08
C TYR A 233 10.03 17.89 -21.83
N VAL A 234 8.71 17.82 -21.98
CA VAL A 234 7.92 16.61 -21.66
C VAL A 234 7.68 15.75 -22.91
N GLY A 235 8.24 14.55 -22.89
CA GLY A 235 8.00 13.47 -23.85
C GLY A 235 6.85 12.55 -23.46
N SER A 236 6.94 11.29 -23.87
CA SER A 236 5.94 10.26 -23.55
C SER A 236 6.58 8.88 -23.42
N CYS A 237 6.14 8.11 -22.46
CA CYS A 237 6.33 6.67 -22.45
C CYS A 237 5.42 6.01 -23.50
N ARG A 238 5.90 4.97 -24.18
CA ARG A 238 5.13 4.22 -25.17
C ARG A 238 5.32 2.73 -25.01
N SER A 239 4.23 1.97 -25.04
CA SER A 239 4.29 0.51 -25.15
C SER A 239 4.84 0.12 -26.53
N VAL A 240 5.88 -0.70 -26.53
CA VAL A 240 6.50 -1.24 -27.74
C VAL A 240 5.85 -2.58 -28.11
N THR A 241 5.26 -3.28 -27.13
CA THR A 241 4.58 -4.57 -27.30
C THR A 241 3.17 -4.54 -26.69
N PRO A 242 2.23 -3.72 -27.23
CA PRO A 242 0.92 -3.48 -26.62
C PRO A 242 0.04 -4.74 -26.51
N ASP A 243 0.25 -5.72 -27.39
CA ASP A 243 -0.53 -6.96 -27.42
C ASP A 243 0.09 -8.08 -26.56
N SER A 244 1.23 -7.81 -25.90
CA SER A 244 1.88 -8.78 -25.03
C SER A 244 1.27 -8.76 -23.63
N PRO A 245 1.14 -9.92 -22.95
CA PRO A 245 0.83 -9.95 -21.53
C PRO A 245 1.81 -9.14 -20.68
N MET A 246 3.04 -8.98 -21.15
CA MET A 246 4.08 -8.19 -20.51
C MET A 246 4.46 -6.99 -21.40
N LEU A 247 4.07 -5.81 -20.94
CA LEU A 247 4.22 -4.58 -21.72
C LEU A 247 5.63 -3.98 -21.57
N ASN A 248 6.43 -4.08 -22.64
CA ASN A 248 7.68 -3.35 -22.75
C ASN A 248 7.39 -1.87 -23.00
N VAL A 249 7.98 -0.99 -22.20
CA VAL A 249 7.76 0.46 -22.29
C VAL A 249 9.07 1.16 -22.63
N SER A 250 9.00 2.06 -23.61
CA SER A 250 10.10 2.94 -24.01
C SER A 250 9.86 4.37 -23.56
N TYR A 251 10.92 5.09 -23.25
CA TYR A 251 10.90 6.53 -23.01
C TYR A 251 11.19 7.25 -24.33
N VAL A 252 10.24 8.06 -24.79
CA VAL A 252 10.35 8.79 -26.05
C VAL A 252 10.41 10.30 -25.77
N SER A 253 11.45 10.97 -26.26
CA SER A 253 11.66 12.40 -26.10
C SER A 253 10.52 13.22 -26.74
N LYS A 254 10.38 14.50 -26.37
CA LYS A 254 9.45 15.42 -27.05
C LYS A 254 9.76 15.56 -28.56
N GLY A 255 11.02 15.32 -28.95
CA GLY A 255 11.48 15.27 -30.35
C GLY A 255 11.22 13.93 -31.07
N GLY A 256 10.70 12.90 -30.38
CA GLY A 256 10.39 11.60 -30.98
C GLY A 256 11.51 10.56 -30.90
N GLU A 257 12.61 10.84 -30.21
CA GLU A 257 13.73 9.92 -30.07
C GLU A 257 13.49 8.92 -28.92
N VAL A 258 13.82 7.65 -29.14
CA VAL A 258 13.81 6.65 -28.05
C VAL A 258 15.07 6.82 -27.20
N ILE A 259 14.89 7.22 -25.94
CA ILE A 259 15.96 7.54 -24.99
C ILE A 259 16.35 6.34 -24.14
N ALA A 260 15.36 5.57 -23.69
CA ALA A 260 15.56 4.49 -22.73
C ALA A 260 14.45 3.44 -22.81
N PHE A 261 14.69 2.29 -22.17
CA PHE A 261 13.74 1.20 -22.04
C PHE A 261 13.51 0.86 -20.57
N ARG A 262 12.27 0.53 -20.22
CA ARG A 262 11.92 -0.02 -18.91
C ARG A 262 12.05 -1.54 -18.96
N ASN A 263 13.00 -2.09 -18.20
CA ASN A 263 13.28 -3.52 -18.13
C ASN A 263 12.54 -4.22 -16.96
N LYS A 264 11.67 -3.47 -16.27
CA LYS A 264 10.87 -3.96 -15.14
C LYS A 264 9.66 -4.75 -15.63
N LEU A 265 9.62 -6.04 -15.26
CA LEU A 265 8.58 -7.00 -15.70
C LEU A 265 7.37 -7.02 -14.76
N ILE A 266 7.60 -6.84 -13.46
CA ILE A 266 6.57 -6.89 -12.41
C ILE A 266 6.56 -5.55 -11.69
N GLY A 267 5.39 -4.90 -11.63
CA GLY A 267 5.19 -3.69 -10.81
C GLY A 267 5.21 -4.01 -9.32
N GLY A 268 5.50 -3.03 -8.46
CA GLY A 268 5.44 -3.24 -7.00
C GLY A 268 6.80 -3.36 -6.29
N ASP A 269 7.77 -4.09 -6.82
CA ASP A 269 9.06 -4.33 -6.13
C ASP A 269 10.27 -4.46 -7.08
N LEU A 270 11.46 -4.72 -6.53
CA LEU A 270 12.70 -4.97 -7.28
C LEU A 270 13.13 -6.45 -7.29
N LEU A 271 12.28 -7.37 -6.80
CA LEU A 271 12.66 -8.77 -6.62
C LEU A 271 12.99 -9.46 -7.94
N HIS A 272 12.22 -9.18 -8.99
CA HIS A 272 12.46 -9.71 -10.34
C HIS A 272 13.78 -9.19 -10.97
N LEU A 273 14.37 -8.12 -10.45
CA LEU A 273 15.71 -7.67 -10.84
C LEU A 273 16.81 -8.35 -10.02
N GLY A 274 16.45 -9.24 -9.09
CA GLY A 274 17.38 -9.97 -8.22
C GLY A 274 17.67 -9.28 -6.89
N VAL A 275 16.95 -8.20 -6.56
CA VAL A 275 17.18 -7.46 -5.31
C VAL A 275 16.37 -8.09 -4.17
N THR A 276 17.06 -8.67 -3.19
CA THR A 276 16.49 -9.14 -1.92
C THR A 276 16.45 -8.02 -0.88
N GLY A 277 15.55 -8.09 0.10
CA GLY A 277 15.37 -7.02 1.10
C GLY A 277 14.68 -5.75 0.57
N SER A 278 13.96 -5.87 -0.54
CA SER A 278 13.03 -4.85 -1.05
C SER A 278 11.60 -5.20 -0.62
N ASN A 279 10.69 -4.22 -0.64
CA ASN A 279 9.29 -4.43 -0.32
C ASN A 279 8.36 -4.10 -1.49
N ASN A 280 7.11 -4.57 -1.42
CA ASN A 280 6.13 -4.40 -2.49
C ASN A 280 5.11 -3.33 -2.12
N TYR A 281 5.18 -2.18 -2.79
CA TYR A 281 4.33 -1.03 -2.44
C TYR A 281 2.85 -1.25 -2.77
N ASN A 282 2.51 -2.11 -3.75
CA ASN A 282 1.11 -2.41 -4.05
C ASN A 282 0.47 -3.13 -2.86
N LYS A 283 1.18 -4.11 -2.30
CA LYS A 283 0.74 -4.88 -1.13
C LYS A 283 0.61 -3.98 0.11
N ILE A 284 1.62 -3.16 0.41
CA ILE A 284 1.59 -2.23 1.55
C ILE A 284 0.46 -1.19 1.40
N TRP A 285 0.18 -0.74 0.17
CA TRP A 285 -0.95 0.14 -0.10
C TRP A 285 -2.29 -0.57 0.12
N GLU A 286 -2.48 -1.78 -0.43
CA GLU A 286 -3.69 -2.60 -0.26
C GLU A 286 -3.97 -2.88 1.22
N GLU A 287 -2.92 -3.16 1.99
CA GLU A 287 -2.96 -3.40 3.44
C GLU A 287 -3.24 -2.15 4.28
N ARG A 288 -3.30 -0.96 3.68
CA ARG A 288 -3.42 0.32 4.40
C ARG A 288 -2.31 0.50 5.45
N ALA A 289 -1.07 0.34 4.98
CA ALA A 289 0.16 0.32 5.79
C ALA A 289 1.25 1.31 5.35
N VAL A 290 0.93 2.31 4.54
CA VAL A 290 1.89 3.18 3.83
C VAL A 290 2.60 4.13 4.78
N TYR A 291 1.90 4.60 5.82
CA TYR A 291 2.37 5.64 6.73
C TYR A 291 2.69 5.08 8.12
N GLY A 292 3.00 3.78 8.20
CA GLY A 292 3.36 3.10 9.45
C GLY A 292 2.17 2.82 10.37
N GLU A 293 0.95 2.75 9.83
CA GLU A 293 -0.25 2.44 10.59
C GLU A 293 -0.13 1.08 11.28
N LYS A 294 -0.63 1.01 12.52
CA LYS A 294 -0.77 -0.27 13.25
C LYS A 294 -2.14 -0.91 12.99
N ILE A 295 -3.17 -0.08 12.93
CA ILE A 295 -4.54 -0.45 12.60
C ILE A 295 -4.75 -0.15 11.12
N ARG A 296 -5.19 -1.15 10.36
CA ARG A 296 -5.52 -0.99 8.94
C ARG A 296 -6.95 -0.47 8.85
N GLU A 297 -7.17 0.65 8.17
CA GLU A 297 -8.49 1.26 8.06
C GLU A 297 -8.92 1.37 6.60
N TRP A 298 -10.12 0.90 6.28
CA TRP A 298 -10.79 1.13 5.00
C TRP A 298 -12.12 1.82 5.26
N ASN A 299 -12.26 3.05 4.79
CA ASN A 299 -13.53 3.77 4.82
C ASN A 299 -14.51 3.15 3.82
N SER A 300 -15.81 3.35 4.02
CA SER A 300 -16.88 2.86 3.14
C SER A 300 -16.73 3.27 1.67
N ASN A 301 -16.20 4.47 1.43
CA ASN A 301 -15.94 5.02 0.10
C ASN A 301 -14.60 4.55 -0.51
N ASP A 302 -13.81 3.76 0.22
CA ASP A 302 -12.53 3.24 -0.23
C ASP A 302 -12.70 2.42 -1.53
N CYS A 303 -11.77 2.60 -2.46
CA CYS A 303 -11.77 1.96 -3.78
C CYS A 303 -11.57 0.44 -3.72
N LEU A 304 -11.05 -0.11 -2.62
CA LEU A 304 -10.88 -1.55 -2.41
C LEU A 304 -12.12 -2.23 -1.85
N ILE A 305 -12.99 -1.48 -1.19
CA ILE A 305 -14.32 -1.96 -0.83
C ILE A 305 -15.15 -1.96 -2.12
N ARG A 306 -16.05 -2.91 -2.31
CA ARG A 306 -16.90 -3.03 -3.51
C ARG A 306 -18.33 -3.32 -3.09
N THR A 307 -19.25 -2.85 -3.91
CA THR A 307 -20.70 -3.01 -3.75
C THR A 307 -21.29 -3.22 -5.14
N ASP A 308 -22.37 -3.99 -5.23
CA ASP A 308 -23.12 -4.17 -6.47
C ASP A 308 -24.51 -3.56 -6.33
N PHE A 309 -25.12 -3.12 -7.43
CA PHE A 309 -26.49 -2.62 -7.42
C PHE A 309 -27.45 -3.69 -6.83
N PRO A 310 -28.39 -3.32 -5.94
CA PRO A 310 -28.86 -1.99 -5.57
C PRO A 310 -28.17 -1.36 -4.34
N VAL A 311 -27.01 -1.86 -3.92
CA VAL A 311 -26.25 -1.29 -2.80
C VAL A 311 -25.34 -0.19 -3.30
N PHE A 312 -25.35 0.95 -2.62
CA PHE A 312 -24.61 2.14 -3.01
C PHE A 312 -23.61 2.55 -1.95
N LYS A 313 -22.51 3.13 -2.42
CA LYS A 313 -21.60 3.93 -1.62
C LYS A 313 -21.92 5.40 -1.82
N ASN A 314 -22.06 6.14 -0.73
CA ASN A 314 -22.18 7.60 -0.75
C ASN A 314 -21.23 8.21 0.30
N GLU A 315 -21.30 9.52 0.49
CA GLU A 315 -20.49 10.23 1.48
C GLU A 315 -20.77 9.80 2.93
N PHE A 316 -21.96 9.25 3.20
CA PHE A 316 -22.34 8.73 4.50
C PHE A 316 -21.93 7.27 4.70
N GLY A 317 -21.80 6.48 3.63
CA GLY A 317 -21.20 5.15 3.65
C GLY A 317 -21.91 4.13 2.76
N ILE A 318 -21.90 2.86 3.14
CA ILE A 318 -22.55 1.77 2.38
C ILE A 318 -23.99 1.62 2.87
N THR A 319 -24.94 1.82 1.96
CA THR A 319 -26.39 1.78 2.23
C THR A 319 -27.10 0.88 1.24
N ALA A 320 -28.15 0.19 1.69
CA ALA A 320 -28.99 -0.67 0.86
C ALA A 320 -30.48 -0.33 1.02
N PRO A 321 -31.34 -0.68 0.05
CA PRO A 321 -32.79 -0.62 0.20
C PRO A 321 -33.28 -1.42 1.42
N ALA A 322 -34.37 -0.99 2.06
CA ALA A 322 -34.84 -1.58 3.31
C ALA A 322 -35.25 -3.06 3.21
N ASP A 323 -35.70 -3.49 2.03
CA ASP A 323 -36.08 -4.85 1.68
C ASP A 323 -34.95 -5.64 1.01
N PHE A 324 -33.74 -5.09 0.96
CA PHE A 324 -32.59 -5.76 0.35
C PHE A 324 -32.16 -6.98 1.14
N ASP A 325 -31.94 -8.07 0.41
CA ASP A 325 -31.39 -9.34 0.89
C ASP A 325 -30.23 -9.71 -0.05
N GLY A 326 -29.02 -9.83 0.51
CA GLY A 326 -27.83 -10.08 -0.28
C GLY A 326 -26.56 -9.47 0.29
N ILE A 327 -25.58 -9.25 -0.59
CA ILE A 327 -24.26 -8.73 -0.24
C ILE A 327 -24.31 -7.21 -0.14
N LEU A 328 -24.01 -6.68 1.06
CA LEU A 328 -23.83 -5.24 1.29
C LEU A 328 -22.48 -4.77 0.75
N SER A 329 -21.42 -5.54 1.00
CA SER A 329 -20.07 -5.19 0.51
C SER A 329 -19.13 -6.38 0.49
N TYR A 330 -18.05 -6.25 -0.29
CA TYR A 330 -16.92 -7.17 -0.34
C TYR A 330 -15.61 -6.41 -0.60
N GLY A 331 -14.45 -7.07 -0.47
CA GLY A 331 -13.13 -6.40 -0.38
C GLY A 331 -12.58 -6.42 1.07
N PRO A 332 -11.40 -5.87 1.39
CA PRO A 332 -10.56 -4.99 0.59
C PRO A 332 -9.50 -5.71 -0.26
N TYR A 333 -9.51 -7.05 -0.34
CA TYR A 333 -8.50 -7.83 -1.06
C TYR A 333 -7.09 -7.66 -0.48
N THR A 334 -6.99 -7.47 0.83
CA THR A 334 -5.73 -7.29 1.55
C THR A 334 -4.99 -8.62 1.73
N SER A 335 -3.69 -8.57 2.01
CA SER A 335 -2.95 -9.75 2.46
C SER A 335 -2.91 -9.79 3.99
N LEU A 336 -2.90 -11.00 4.56
CA LEU A 336 -2.72 -11.22 6.00
C LEU A 336 -1.60 -12.22 6.22
N ASN A 337 -0.65 -11.87 7.08
CA ASN A 337 0.34 -12.83 7.58
C ASN A 337 -0.30 -13.82 8.55
N ALA A 338 0.37 -14.94 8.83
CA ALA A 338 -0.05 -15.82 9.91
C ALA A 338 -0.09 -15.06 11.25
N GLY A 339 -1.15 -15.24 12.01
CA GLY A 339 -1.40 -14.48 13.23
C GLY A 339 -2.89 -14.38 13.54
N ALA A 340 -3.23 -13.52 14.50
CA ALA A 340 -4.61 -13.19 14.81
C ALA A 340 -4.86 -11.71 14.62
N TYR A 341 -6.09 -11.39 14.26
CA TYR A 341 -6.53 -10.05 13.95
C TYR A 341 -7.88 -9.80 14.59
N LYS A 342 -8.11 -8.56 15.01
CA LYS A 342 -9.41 -8.05 15.43
C LYS A 342 -9.95 -7.21 14.29
N LEU A 343 -11.05 -7.67 13.69
CA LEU A 343 -11.81 -6.90 12.70
C LEU A 343 -12.96 -6.21 13.41
N ARG A 344 -13.03 -4.89 13.26
CA ARG A 344 -14.14 -4.05 13.73
C ARG A 344 -14.82 -3.43 12.50
N ILE A 345 -16.14 -3.54 12.47
CA ILE A 345 -17.00 -2.92 11.45
C ILE A 345 -17.78 -1.83 12.17
N GLU A 346 -17.55 -0.59 11.76
CA GLU A 346 -18.24 0.58 12.31
C GLU A 346 -19.53 0.83 11.55
N LEU A 347 -20.62 0.98 12.30
CA LEU A 347 -21.94 1.29 11.78
C LEU A 347 -22.32 2.72 12.14
N GLU A 348 -23.28 3.27 11.42
CA GLU A 348 -23.92 4.51 11.83
C GLU A 348 -24.77 4.30 13.09
N PRO A 349 -24.76 5.24 14.05
CA PRO A 349 -25.62 5.15 15.22
C PRO A 349 -27.09 4.95 14.85
N GLY A 350 -27.73 3.99 15.49
CA GLY A 350 -29.12 3.61 15.19
C GLY A 350 -29.29 2.69 13.98
N THR A 351 -28.20 2.15 13.40
CA THR A 351 -28.28 1.08 12.40
C THR A 351 -29.02 -0.12 12.97
N THR A 352 -30.00 -0.63 12.22
CA THR A 352 -30.77 -1.84 12.59
C THR A 352 -30.69 -2.87 11.47
N PHE A 353 -30.73 -4.15 11.83
CA PHE A 353 -30.77 -5.26 10.91
C PHE A 353 -31.40 -6.47 11.59
N ARG A 354 -31.92 -7.45 10.84
CA ARG A 354 -32.34 -8.71 11.46
C ARG A 354 -31.15 -9.60 11.76
N LYS A 355 -30.26 -9.71 10.77
CA LYS A 355 -29.09 -10.56 10.81
C LYS A 355 -28.07 -10.04 9.80
N ILE A 356 -26.80 -9.99 10.20
CA ILE A 356 -25.67 -9.77 9.31
C ILE A 356 -24.77 -10.99 9.38
N GLU A 357 -24.35 -11.47 8.21
CA GLU A 357 -23.31 -12.49 8.07
C GLU A 357 -22.03 -11.84 7.56
N VAL A 358 -20.91 -12.19 8.18
CA VAL A 358 -19.58 -11.72 7.79
C VAL A 358 -18.74 -12.95 7.46
N ASP A 359 -18.46 -13.14 6.18
CA ASP A 359 -17.52 -14.14 5.71
C ASP A 359 -16.15 -13.51 5.48
N ILE A 360 -15.14 -14.11 6.10
CA ILE A 360 -13.75 -13.81 5.84
C ILE A 360 -13.26 -14.86 4.85
N THR A 361 -12.96 -14.44 3.63
CA THR A 361 -12.51 -15.33 2.55
C THR A 361 -11.14 -14.91 2.03
N ALA A 362 -10.44 -15.79 1.32
CA ALA A 362 -9.17 -15.50 0.65
C ALA A 362 -9.16 -16.04 -0.79
N GLU A 363 -8.15 -15.65 -1.56
CA GLU A 363 -7.91 -16.12 -2.93
C GLU A 363 -9.10 -15.85 -3.87
N PHE A 364 -9.70 -14.65 -3.80
CA PHE A 364 -10.91 -14.28 -4.54
C PHE A 364 -12.10 -15.19 -4.20
N GLN A 365 -12.43 -15.27 -2.92
CA GLN A 365 -13.49 -16.09 -2.34
C GLN A 365 -13.36 -17.61 -2.56
N ARG A 366 -12.20 -18.11 -3.03
CA ARG A 366 -11.96 -19.55 -3.24
C ARG A 366 -11.72 -20.31 -1.94
N GLU A 367 -11.34 -19.62 -0.87
CA GLU A 367 -11.13 -20.20 0.45
C GLU A 367 -11.92 -19.43 1.50
N LEU A 368 -12.76 -20.13 2.26
CA LEU A 368 -13.40 -19.58 3.45
C LEU A 368 -12.47 -19.73 4.66
N ILE A 369 -12.06 -18.61 5.25
CA ILE A 369 -11.29 -18.61 6.50
C ILE A 369 -12.24 -18.79 7.68
N LYS A 370 -13.29 -17.96 7.77
CA LYS A 370 -14.25 -18.00 8.87
C LYS A 370 -15.54 -17.26 8.53
N SER A 371 -16.66 -17.77 9.03
CA SER A 371 -17.97 -17.10 8.99
C SER A 371 -18.41 -16.69 10.39
N TYR A 372 -19.05 -15.52 10.48
CA TYR A 372 -19.66 -15.00 11.69
C TYR A 372 -21.08 -14.56 11.38
N VAL A 373 -21.97 -14.67 12.38
CA VAL A 373 -23.36 -14.23 12.29
C VAL A 373 -23.62 -13.31 13.47
N PHE A 374 -24.21 -12.15 13.19
CA PHE A 374 -24.55 -11.12 14.17
C PHE A 374 -26.02 -10.79 14.13
N PHE A 375 -26.55 -10.50 15.30
CA PHE A 375 -27.89 -9.98 15.55
C PHE A 375 -27.80 -8.57 16.16
N PRO A 376 -28.89 -7.79 16.23
CA PRO A 376 -28.88 -6.45 16.83
C PRO A 376 -28.25 -6.35 18.21
N THR A 377 -28.42 -7.39 19.03
CA THR A 377 -27.87 -7.50 20.38
C THR A 377 -26.35 -7.64 20.42
N ASP A 378 -25.70 -7.90 19.28
CA ASP A 378 -24.25 -8.00 19.16
C ASP A 378 -23.59 -6.66 18.80
N ILE A 379 -24.39 -5.62 18.51
CA ILE A 379 -23.87 -4.27 18.31
C ILE A 379 -23.35 -3.76 19.65
N SER A 380 -22.09 -3.34 19.67
CA SER A 380 -21.43 -2.78 20.84
C SER A 380 -21.93 -1.36 21.11
N ASN A 381 -21.70 -0.84 22.32
CA ASN A 381 -22.14 0.50 22.72
C ASN A 381 -21.56 1.64 21.86
N ASP A 382 -20.50 1.37 21.09
CA ASP A 382 -19.86 2.29 20.15
C ASP A 382 -20.32 2.08 18.70
N ASP A 383 -21.51 1.48 18.52
CA ASP A 383 -22.14 1.20 17.23
C ASP A 383 -21.25 0.35 16.30
N SER A 384 -20.56 -0.64 16.87
CA SER A 384 -19.66 -1.51 16.13
C SER A 384 -19.92 -2.99 16.32
N ILE A 385 -19.53 -3.77 15.32
CA ILE A 385 -19.47 -5.23 15.39
C ILE A 385 -18.00 -5.63 15.35
N THR A 386 -17.58 -6.48 16.28
CA THR A 386 -16.18 -6.93 16.38
C THR A 386 -16.06 -8.45 16.29
N MET A 387 -15.10 -8.93 15.52
CA MET A 387 -14.73 -10.35 15.47
C MET A 387 -13.22 -10.60 15.47
N LEU A 388 -12.86 -11.83 15.82
CA LEU A 388 -11.47 -12.29 15.90
C LEU A 388 -11.18 -13.26 14.76
N ILE A 389 -10.25 -12.89 13.88
CA ILE A 389 -9.81 -13.67 12.73
C ILE A 389 -8.49 -14.34 13.08
N GLU A 390 -8.41 -15.66 12.91
CA GLU A 390 -7.18 -16.44 13.10
C GLU A 390 -6.71 -16.97 11.75
N VAL A 391 -5.45 -16.67 11.40
CA VAL A 391 -4.82 -17.05 10.14
C VAL A 391 -3.61 -17.92 10.44
N ASN A 392 -3.64 -19.20 10.04
CA ASN A 392 -2.60 -20.18 10.36
C ASN A 392 -1.37 -20.12 9.44
N LYS A 393 -1.54 -19.61 8.23
CA LYS A 393 -0.50 -19.40 7.21
C LYS A 393 -0.84 -18.13 6.43
N PRO A 394 0.13 -17.41 5.85
CA PRO A 394 -0.16 -16.21 5.07
C PRO A 394 -1.26 -16.42 4.02
N LYS A 395 -2.13 -15.43 3.88
CA LYS A 395 -3.27 -15.39 2.96
C LYS A 395 -3.18 -14.16 2.09
N GLU A 396 -3.47 -14.33 0.81
CA GLU A 396 -3.54 -13.23 -0.15
C GLU A 396 -4.98 -12.98 -0.56
N LYS A 397 -5.29 -11.75 -0.97
CA LYS A 397 -6.61 -11.34 -1.46
C LYS A 397 -7.74 -11.72 -0.49
N VAL A 398 -7.54 -11.38 0.77
CA VAL A 398 -8.52 -11.53 1.85
C VAL A 398 -9.64 -10.51 1.69
N GLU A 399 -10.87 -11.00 1.77
CA GLU A 399 -12.11 -10.23 1.64
C GLU A 399 -12.99 -10.41 2.88
N PHE A 400 -13.70 -9.34 3.22
CA PHE A 400 -14.76 -9.26 4.21
C PHE A 400 -16.07 -9.17 3.43
N VAL A 401 -16.73 -10.30 3.22
CA VAL A 401 -18.01 -10.34 2.50
C VAL A 401 -19.14 -10.18 3.51
N ILE A 402 -19.80 -9.03 3.45
CA ILE A 402 -20.88 -8.67 4.36
C ILE A 402 -22.21 -8.94 3.69
N ARG A 403 -23.04 -9.79 4.29
CA ARG A 403 -24.39 -10.10 3.83
C ARG A 403 -25.42 -9.70 4.86
N THR A 404 -26.59 -9.34 4.40
CA THR A 404 -27.76 -9.10 5.23
C THR A 404 -28.97 -9.85 4.68
N GLU A 405 -29.88 -10.20 5.57
CA GLU A 405 -31.26 -10.50 5.20
C GLU A 405 -32.07 -9.20 5.16
N THR A 406 -33.32 -9.26 4.67
CA THR A 406 -34.24 -8.11 4.68
C THR A 406 -34.28 -7.37 6.02
N GLY A 407 -34.31 -6.04 5.97
CA GLY A 407 -34.42 -5.18 7.15
C GLY A 407 -33.13 -4.51 7.62
N PHE A 408 -32.07 -4.48 6.80
CA PHE A 408 -30.94 -3.57 7.04
C PHE A 408 -31.39 -2.12 6.82
N GLN A 409 -31.29 -1.30 7.84
CA GLN A 409 -31.54 0.15 7.79
C GLN A 409 -30.42 0.86 8.55
N GLY A 410 -29.65 1.68 7.84
CA GLY A 410 -28.48 2.36 8.37
C GLY A 410 -27.33 2.28 7.39
N THR A 411 -26.12 2.42 7.91
CA THR A 411 -24.93 2.62 7.08
C THR A 411 -23.72 1.91 7.67
N ILE A 412 -22.93 1.22 6.83
CA ILE A 412 -21.58 0.78 7.21
C ILE A 412 -20.61 1.93 6.90
N LYS A 413 -19.87 2.40 7.91
CA LYS A 413 -18.98 3.57 7.84
C LYS A 413 -17.55 3.18 7.48
N LYS A 414 -16.99 2.18 8.16
CA LYS A 414 -15.61 1.76 7.94
C LYS A 414 -15.31 0.36 8.49
N PHE A 415 -14.17 -0.16 8.06
CA PHE A 415 -13.59 -1.42 8.50
C PHE A 415 -12.22 -1.15 9.11
N GLU A 416 -11.97 -1.66 10.31
CA GLU A 416 -10.70 -1.56 11.01
C GLU A 416 -10.16 -2.95 11.31
N LEU A 417 -8.92 -3.22 10.90
CA LEU A 417 -8.25 -4.48 11.17
C LEU A 417 -6.98 -4.22 11.97
N GLU A 418 -6.95 -4.75 13.18
CA GLU A 418 -5.82 -4.64 14.09
C GLU A 418 -5.14 -6.01 14.27
N PRO A 419 -3.83 -6.15 13.97
CA PRO A 419 -3.06 -7.31 14.38
C PRO A 419 -3.02 -7.38 15.91
N ILE A 420 -3.41 -8.52 16.48
CA ILE A 420 -3.41 -8.72 17.93
C ILE A 420 -2.44 -9.84 18.32
N LEU A 421 -1.96 -9.79 19.55
CA LEU A 421 -1.20 -10.90 20.11
C LEU A 421 -2.13 -12.09 20.30
N PHE A 422 -1.81 -13.22 19.66
CA PHE A 422 -2.45 -14.51 19.92
C PHE A 422 -1.38 -15.57 20.12
N GLN A 423 -1.44 -16.25 21.26
CA GLN A 423 -0.58 -17.40 21.54
C GLN A 423 -1.43 -18.53 22.10
N LYS A 424 -1.12 -19.75 21.68
CA LYS A 424 -1.84 -20.96 22.06
C LYS A 424 -0.84 -22.02 22.49
N TRP A 425 -1.12 -22.61 23.64
CA TRP A 425 -0.34 -23.73 24.18
C TRP A 425 -1.27 -24.89 24.46
N LEU A 426 -1.05 -25.99 23.74
CA LEU A 426 -1.76 -27.25 23.96
C LEU A 426 -1.23 -27.94 25.22
N PHE A 427 -2.02 -28.86 25.77
CA PHE A 427 -1.60 -29.71 26.89
C PHE A 427 -0.31 -30.50 26.61
N SER A 428 0.01 -30.74 25.33
CA SER A 428 1.20 -31.43 24.86
C SER A 428 2.38 -30.51 24.57
N ASP A 429 2.20 -29.19 24.69
CA ASP A 429 3.26 -28.23 24.46
C ASP A 429 4.33 -28.37 25.57
N PRO A 430 5.63 -28.49 25.23
CA PRO A 430 6.70 -28.62 26.23
C PRO A 430 6.79 -27.46 27.22
N ALA A 431 6.25 -26.29 26.88
CA ALA A 431 6.16 -25.15 27.77
C ALA A 431 5.12 -25.36 28.89
N ILE A 432 4.14 -26.25 28.70
CA ILE A 432 3.17 -26.65 29.72
C ILE A 432 3.72 -27.82 30.52
N LYS A 433 3.91 -27.60 31.81
CA LYS A 433 4.40 -28.60 32.76
C LYS A 433 3.30 -28.98 33.75
N THR A 434 3.42 -30.15 34.36
CA THR A 434 2.48 -30.63 35.39
C THR A 434 3.20 -30.82 36.71
N GLU A 435 2.45 -30.70 37.81
CA GLU A 435 2.95 -31.02 39.16
C GLU A 435 2.12 -32.15 39.78
N ILE A 436 0.81 -31.93 39.94
CA ILE A 436 -0.14 -32.99 40.36
C ILE A 436 -0.90 -33.62 39.18
N GLY A 437 -0.64 -33.13 37.96
CA GLY A 437 -1.30 -33.58 36.74
C GLY A 437 -0.52 -34.66 36.01
N PHE A 438 -1.24 -35.50 35.27
CA PHE A 438 -0.68 -36.48 34.34
C PHE A 438 -1.40 -36.39 33.00
N ILE A 439 -0.68 -36.66 31.92
CA ILE A 439 -1.24 -36.69 30.57
C ILE A 439 -2.01 -38.01 30.40
N LYS A 440 -3.28 -37.91 30.01
CA LYS A 440 -4.13 -39.07 29.72
C LYS A 440 -5.16 -38.70 28.66
N ASP A 441 -5.33 -39.57 27.67
CA ASP A 441 -6.39 -39.50 26.66
C ASP A 441 -6.51 -38.10 26.00
N GLY A 442 -5.37 -37.52 25.58
CA GLY A 442 -5.31 -36.24 24.88
C GLY A 442 -5.55 -35.00 25.74
N GLY A 443 -5.23 -35.05 27.03
CA GLY A 443 -5.28 -33.88 27.92
C GLY A 443 -4.55 -34.11 29.24
N ILE A 444 -4.51 -33.09 30.10
CA ILE A 444 -3.94 -33.20 31.45
C ILE A 444 -5.06 -33.36 32.47
N SER A 445 -5.00 -34.42 33.26
CA SER A 445 -5.95 -34.73 34.33
C SER A 445 -5.22 -34.90 35.67
N THR A 446 -5.98 -34.95 36.76
CA THR A 446 -5.48 -35.35 38.08
C THR A 446 -6.44 -36.36 38.70
N ARG A 447 -6.04 -37.01 39.80
CA ARG A 447 -6.95 -37.87 40.56
C ARG A 447 -8.02 -36.97 41.22
N PRO A 448 -9.30 -37.38 41.23
CA PRO A 448 -10.32 -36.64 41.98
C PRO A 448 -9.88 -36.40 43.43
N TRP A 449 -10.26 -35.26 43.99
CA TRP A 449 -9.95 -34.86 45.38
C TRP A 449 -8.49 -34.47 45.63
N THR A 450 -7.67 -34.34 44.59
CA THR A 450 -6.30 -33.84 44.72
C THR A 450 -6.28 -32.31 44.78
N LYS A 451 -5.50 -31.76 45.72
CA LYS A 451 -5.24 -30.32 45.83
C LYS A 451 -3.83 -30.03 45.32
N GLY A 452 -3.69 -29.02 44.46
CA GLY A 452 -2.39 -28.58 43.98
C GLY A 452 -2.44 -27.92 42.60
N ARG A 453 -1.25 -27.69 42.04
CA ARG A 453 -1.08 -27.09 40.73
C ARG A 453 -1.17 -28.16 39.64
N LEU A 454 -2.27 -28.15 38.89
CA LEU A 454 -2.51 -29.10 37.81
C LEU A 454 -1.49 -28.87 36.68
N THR A 455 -1.41 -27.63 36.21
CA THR A 455 -0.48 -27.19 35.18
C THR A 455 0.23 -25.91 35.58
N TYR A 456 1.41 -25.71 35.01
CA TYR A 456 2.17 -24.49 35.13
C TYR A 456 2.99 -24.25 33.85
N GLY A 457 3.29 -22.99 33.56
CA GLY A 457 3.74 -22.59 32.22
C GLY A 457 2.57 -22.23 31.32
N PRO A 458 2.80 -21.72 30.09
CA PRO A 458 4.08 -21.46 29.43
C PRO A 458 4.85 -20.32 30.13
N TYR A 459 6.06 -20.02 29.68
CA TYR A 459 6.79 -18.82 30.11
C TYR A 459 6.88 -17.87 28.91
N ALA A 460 5.98 -16.88 28.85
CA ALA A 460 5.85 -15.97 27.72
C ALA A 460 6.29 -14.54 28.09
N SER A 461 6.83 -13.79 27.12
CA SER A 461 7.04 -12.36 27.27
C SER A 461 5.81 -11.62 26.75
N LEU A 462 5.15 -10.88 27.63
CA LEU A 462 3.94 -10.13 27.32
C LEU A 462 4.17 -8.63 27.57
N GLN A 463 3.63 -7.80 26.69
CA GLN A 463 3.71 -6.35 26.83
C GLN A 463 2.71 -5.87 27.90
N LYS A 464 2.86 -4.62 28.32
CA LYS A 464 1.82 -3.92 29.09
C LYS A 464 0.50 -3.95 28.32
N GLY A 465 -0.60 -4.32 28.96
CA GLY A 465 -1.91 -4.33 28.32
C GLY A 465 -2.97 -5.15 29.03
N CYS A 466 -4.16 -5.21 28.42
CA CYS A 466 -5.25 -6.07 28.84
C CYS A 466 -5.29 -7.33 27.96
N TYR A 467 -5.53 -8.48 28.58
CA TYR A 467 -5.49 -9.77 27.94
C TYR A 467 -6.73 -10.59 28.29
N LYS A 468 -7.25 -11.29 27.29
CA LYS A 468 -8.25 -12.35 27.44
C LYS A 468 -7.52 -13.70 27.44
N LEU A 469 -7.67 -14.44 28.53
CA LEU A 469 -7.18 -15.81 28.67
C LEU A 469 -8.35 -16.79 28.53
N ARG A 470 -8.31 -17.61 27.48
CA ARG A 470 -9.21 -18.74 27.27
C ARG A 470 -8.55 -20.00 27.77
N THR A 471 -9.21 -20.68 28.70
CA THR A 471 -8.77 -21.97 29.21
C THR A 471 -9.73 -23.03 28.72
N LYS A 472 -9.22 -23.96 27.92
CA LYS A 472 -10.01 -25.03 27.33
C LYS A 472 -9.88 -26.32 28.12
N PHE A 473 -11.03 -26.94 28.33
CA PHE A 473 -11.22 -28.18 29.05
C PHE A 473 -12.01 -29.17 28.18
N SER A 474 -11.95 -30.46 28.50
CA SER A 474 -12.83 -31.43 27.87
C SER A 474 -14.29 -31.21 28.26
N PRO A 475 -15.28 -31.52 27.39
CA PRO A 475 -16.70 -31.22 27.62
C PRO A 475 -17.28 -31.79 28.93
N GLU A 476 -16.75 -32.91 29.38
CA GLU A 476 -17.13 -33.59 30.63
C GLU A 476 -16.51 -32.98 31.90
N THR A 477 -15.74 -31.90 31.76
CA THR A 477 -14.99 -31.33 32.88
C THR A 477 -15.92 -30.78 33.96
N ARG A 478 -15.64 -31.16 35.21
CA ARG A 478 -16.32 -30.69 36.42
C ARG A 478 -15.28 -30.37 37.47
N PHE A 479 -15.39 -29.20 38.07
CA PHE A 479 -14.55 -28.83 39.21
C PHE A 479 -15.32 -28.00 40.24
N THR A 480 -14.86 -28.04 41.48
CA THR A 480 -15.50 -27.30 42.60
C THR A 480 -14.82 -25.97 42.87
N ASN A 481 -13.48 -25.95 42.83
CA ASN A 481 -12.70 -24.74 43.00
C ASN A 481 -11.43 -24.86 42.16
N ALA A 482 -11.32 -24.02 41.14
CA ALA A 482 -10.15 -23.91 40.31
C ALA A 482 -9.82 -22.43 40.11
N VAL A 483 -8.53 -22.12 40.08
CA VAL A 483 -8.02 -20.77 39.83
C VAL A 483 -6.87 -20.83 38.84
N ILE A 484 -6.68 -19.75 38.10
CA ILE A 484 -5.47 -19.53 37.33
C ILE A 484 -4.69 -18.42 38.01
N GLN A 485 -3.50 -18.73 38.50
CA GLN A 485 -2.58 -17.71 38.97
C GLN A 485 -1.71 -17.26 37.80
N ILE A 486 -1.63 -15.96 37.60
CA ILE A 486 -0.71 -15.34 36.64
C ILE A 486 0.50 -14.91 37.42
N ALA A 487 1.63 -15.53 37.16
CA ALA A 487 2.92 -15.21 37.75
C ALA A 487 3.86 -14.62 36.70
N ALA A 488 4.81 -13.78 37.10
CA ALA A 488 5.75 -13.16 36.15
C ALA A 488 7.10 -12.80 36.82
N GLY A 489 8.09 -12.49 35.98
CA GLY A 489 9.43 -12.09 36.40
C GLY A 489 10.31 -13.25 36.87
N LYS A 490 11.59 -12.95 37.19
CA LYS A 490 12.59 -13.95 37.60
C LYS A 490 12.21 -14.75 38.85
N GLU A 491 11.44 -14.15 39.74
CA GLU A 491 10.96 -14.80 40.98
C GLU A 491 9.60 -15.49 40.79
N HIS A 492 9.00 -15.40 39.60
CA HIS A 492 7.66 -15.91 39.28
C HIS A 492 6.61 -15.59 40.35
N LYS A 493 6.57 -14.32 40.79
CA LYS A 493 5.61 -13.81 41.77
C LYS A 493 4.22 -13.74 41.14
N THR A 494 3.21 -14.20 41.86
CA THR A 494 1.81 -14.10 41.43
C THR A 494 1.40 -12.63 41.36
N ARG A 495 1.04 -12.18 40.17
CA ARG A 495 0.51 -10.84 39.88
C ARG A 495 -1.00 -10.79 40.05
N GLN A 496 -1.70 -11.80 39.52
CA GLN A 496 -3.17 -11.87 39.56
C GLN A 496 -3.64 -13.30 39.80
N THR A 497 -4.83 -13.47 40.36
CA THR A 497 -5.49 -14.78 40.54
C THR A 497 -6.90 -14.71 39.98
N LEU A 498 -7.13 -15.49 38.93
CA LEU A 498 -8.39 -15.56 38.20
C LEU A 498 -9.19 -16.75 38.72
N LYS A 499 -10.34 -16.51 39.35
CA LYS A 499 -11.22 -17.58 39.83
C LYS A 499 -12.01 -18.15 38.65
N LEU A 500 -11.93 -19.46 38.45
CA LEU A 500 -12.76 -20.14 37.46
C LEU A 500 -14.06 -20.58 38.13
N LYS A 501 -15.20 -20.22 37.54
CA LYS A 501 -16.50 -20.71 37.99
C LYS A 501 -17.05 -21.69 36.95
N PRO A 502 -17.58 -22.85 37.36
CA PRO A 502 -18.17 -23.80 36.42
C PRO A 502 -19.29 -23.21 35.56
N ILE A 503 -20.03 -22.23 36.09
CA ILE A 503 -21.11 -21.54 35.36
C ILE A 503 -20.61 -20.69 34.19
N ASP A 504 -19.34 -20.28 34.22
CA ASP A 504 -18.72 -19.49 33.15
C ASP A 504 -18.24 -20.39 31.98
N MET A 505 -18.28 -21.72 32.15
CA MET A 505 -17.80 -22.67 31.16
C MET A 505 -18.81 -22.85 30.02
N LYS A 506 -18.47 -22.34 28.84
CA LYS A 506 -19.27 -22.48 27.61
C LYS A 506 -18.55 -23.39 26.63
N ARG A 507 -19.18 -24.52 26.26
CA ARG A 507 -18.62 -25.51 25.31
C ARG A 507 -17.17 -25.94 25.67
N GLY A 508 -16.91 -26.16 26.96
CA GLY A 508 -15.59 -26.55 27.45
C GLY A 508 -14.55 -25.43 27.50
N CYS A 509 -14.94 -24.16 27.37
CA CYS A 509 -14.02 -23.02 27.46
C CYS A 509 -14.45 -22.09 28.60
N ILE A 510 -13.50 -21.61 29.39
CA ILE A 510 -13.69 -20.50 30.33
C ILE A 510 -12.83 -19.33 29.86
N GLU A 511 -13.48 -18.18 29.66
CA GLU A 511 -12.79 -16.92 29.35
C GLU A 511 -12.59 -16.13 30.63
N THR A 512 -11.38 -15.59 30.81
CA THR A 512 -11.01 -14.73 31.93
C THR A 512 -10.19 -13.57 31.40
N PHE A 513 -10.08 -12.48 32.19
CA PHE A 513 -9.34 -11.29 31.80
C PHE A 513 -8.30 -10.95 32.85
N PHE A 514 -7.16 -10.44 32.39
CA PHE A 514 -6.11 -9.92 33.26
C PHE A 514 -5.40 -8.74 32.63
N THR A 515 -4.70 -7.98 33.45
CA THR A 515 -3.94 -6.81 33.03
C THR A 515 -2.48 -6.92 33.46
N LEU A 516 -1.59 -6.37 32.64
CA LEU A 516 -0.19 -6.17 32.99
C LEU A 516 0.09 -4.68 32.97
N ASP A 517 0.57 -4.13 34.08
CA ASP A 517 0.82 -2.68 34.22
C ASP A 517 2.14 -2.23 33.58
N GLN A 518 2.97 -3.20 33.21
CA GLN A 518 4.27 -3.05 32.56
C GLN A 518 4.55 -4.25 31.66
N ASN A 519 5.61 -4.15 30.85
CA ASN A 519 6.11 -5.30 30.10
C ASN A 519 6.66 -6.34 31.08
N GLU A 520 6.25 -7.59 30.93
CA GLU A 520 6.64 -8.67 31.83
C GLU A 520 7.24 -9.82 31.01
N GLU A 521 8.39 -10.30 31.48
CA GLU A 521 9.01 -11.53 30.98
C GLU A 521 8.64 -12.72 31.86
N ASN A 522 8.72 -13.93 31.29
CA ASN A 522 8.44 -15.19 32.00
C ASN A 522 7.05 -15.24 32.64
N VAL A 523 6.05 -14.67 31.96
CA VAL A 523 4.65 -14.77 32.38
C VAL A 523 4.21 -16.23 32.33
N GLU A 524 3.73 -16.72 33.45
CA GLU A 524 3.37 -18.10 33.73
C GLU A 524 1.91 -18.22 34.15
N PHE A 525 1.17 -19.11 33.49
CA PHE A 525 -0.19 -19.48 33.89
C PHE A 525 -0.13 -20.74 34.76
N ARG A 526 -0.72 -20.68 35.95
CA ARG A 526 -0.78 -21.82 36.89
C ARG A 526 -2.22 -22.21 37.16
N LEU A 527 -2.68 -23.30 36.57
CA LEU A 527 -4.00 -23.85 36.90
C LEU A 527 -3.90 -24.62 38.22
N CYS A 528 -4.46 -24.04 39.27
CA CYS A 528 -4.53 -24.66 40.59
C CYS A 528 -5.94 -25.17 40.85
N VAL A 529 -6.06 -26.42 41.28
CA VAL A 529 -7.33 -27.06 41.61
C VAL A 529 -7.37 -27.41 43.09
N ASN A 530 -8.55 -27.33 43.69
CA ASN A 530 -8.76 -27.64 45.09
C ASN A 530 -10.03 -28.50 45.25
N ARG A 531 -9.85 -29.74 45.72
CA ARG A 531 -10.87 -30.79 45.85
C ARG A 531 -11.20 -31.46 44.51
N LEU A 532 -12.44 -31.35 44.04
CA LEU A 532 -12.90 -32.07 42.87
C LEU A 532 -12.42 -31.36 41.60
N PHE A 533 -11.66 -32.08 40.77
CA PHE A 533 -11.43 -31.82 39.36
C PHE A 533 -11.56 -33.16 38.62
N MET A 534 -12.53 -33.26 37.73
CA MET A 534 -12.75 -34.38 36.83
C MET A 534 -12.80 -33.82 35.41
N GLY A 535 -12.20 -34.52 34.45
CA GLY A 535 -12.03 -34.03 33.08
C GLY A 535 -10.57 -33.70 32.79
N LYS A 536 -10.35 -32.92 31.74
CA LYS A 536 -9.01 -32.69 31.17
C LYS A 536 -8.81 -31.22 30.89
N PHE A 537 -7.67 -30.68 31.29
CA PHE A 537 -7.14 -29.45 30.70
C PHE A 537 -6.62 -29.76 29.29
N LEU A 538 -6.95 -28.89 28.33
CA LEU A 538 -6.61 -29.06 26.92
C LEU A 538 -5.67 -27.98 26.39
N SER A 539 -5.88 -26.71 26.75
CA SER A 539 -5.00 -25.61 26.29
C SER A 539 -5.23 -24.30 27.02
N TYR A 540 -4.24 -23.41 26.91
CA TYR A 540 -4.38 -21.98 27.08
C TYR A 540 -4.35 -21.28 25.73
N GLU A 541 -5.20 -20.28 25.54
CA GLU A 541 -5.12 -19.32 24.44
C GLU A 541 -5.18 -17.91 25.02
N ILE A 542 -4.23 -17.05 24.64
CA ILE A 542 -4.23 -15.63 25.06
C ILE A 542 -4.53 -14.75 23.86
N LEU A 543 -5.26 -13.68 24.11
CA LEU A 543 -5.53 -12.62 23.14
C LEU A 543 -5.28 -11.26 23.80
N SER A 544 -4.49 -10.39 23.17
CA SER A 544 -4.53 -8.96 23.56
C SER A 544 -5.92 -8.39 23.24
N GLN A 545 -6.40 -7.45 24.05
CA GLN A 545 -7.73 -6.83 23.90
C GLN A 545 -7.68 -5.45 23.27
#